data_AF-A0AAN6QAI9-F1
#
_entry.id   AF-A0AAN6QAI9-F1
#
_cell.length_a   1.000
_cell.length_b   1.000
_cell.length_c   1.000
_cell.angle_alpha   90.00
_cell.angle_beta   90.00
_cell.angle_gamma   90.00
#
_symmetry.space_group_name_H-M   'P 1'
#
loop_
_entity.id
_entity.type
_entity.pdbx_description
1 polymer ?
#
loop_
_entity_poly.entity_id
_entity_poly.type
_entity_poly.pdbx_seq_one_letter_code
_entity_poly.pdbx_strand_id
1 'polypeptide(L)'
;MPSQTSYYIADPKYTFLFGPTPNDDLTCAICTQSPLTLPWSREPSRDSDPSLLPCGHVFGHRCLQIWLKTNDTCPACRFRLRYDLCKHPIRPRRLTREGLLLVPPTVPDGGAVGDQCGRCQARTDQIVIFELCAPLAERYYELRTTHERTGSEADRTKMVYAKGQLDKVMQALVPPGERQW
;
A
#
# COMPACT_ATOMS: atom_id res chain seq x y z
N MET A 1 -7.74 -24.22 -14.07
CA MET A 1 -6.72 -24.13 -13.02
C MET A 1 -5.53 -23.42 -13.63
N PRO A 2 -5.21 -22.16 -13.28
CA PRO A 2 -4.02 -21.54 -13.85
C PRO A 2 -2.82 -22.34 -13.38
N SER A 3 -2.10 -22.93 -14.33
CA SER A 3 -0.81 -23.57 -14.12
C SER A 3 0.06 -22.68 -13.24
N GLN A 4 0.55 -23.19 -12.11
CA GLN A 4 1.49 -22.48 -11.24
C GLN A 4 2.74 -22.13 -12.03
N THR A 5 2.76 -20.95 -12.65
CA THR A 5 3.94 -20.40 -13.28
C THR A 5 4.90 -20.00 -12.16
N SER A 6 6.16 -20.42 -12.28
CA SER A 6 7.21 -20.25 -11.26
C SER A 6 7.44 -18.80 -10.79
N TYR A 7 6.89 -17.82 -11.50
CA TYR A 7 7.04 -16.39 -11.26
C TYR A 7 5.77 -15.69 -10.71
N TYR A 8 4.75 -16.45 -10.31
CA TYR A 8 3.55 -15.93 -9.64
C TYR A 8 3.54 -16.32 -8.15
N ILE A 9 3.58 -15.32 -7.27
CA ILE A 9 3.63 -15.46 -5.82
C ILE A 9 2.47 -14.66 -5.21
N ALA A 10 1.41 -15.35 -4.78
CA ALA A 10 0.28 -14.70 -4.13
C ALA A 10 0.67 -14.16 -2.74
N ASP A 11 1.28 -14.96 -1.89
CA ASP A 11 1.52 -14.69 -0.47
C ASP A 11 3.02 -14.54 -0.17
N PRO A 12 3.69 -13.48 -0.64
CA PRO A 12 5.15 -13.39 -0.69
C PRO A 12 5.84 -13.60 0.66
N LYS A 13 5.24 -13.14 1.77
CA LYS A 13 5.81 -13.38 3.11
C LYS A 13 5.87 -14.85 3.44
N TYR A 14 4.78 -15.58 3.23
CA TYR A 14 4.71 -17.00 3.53
C TYR A 14 5.58 -17.78 2.56
N THR A 15 5.46 -17.50 1.27
CA THR A 15 6.24 -18.16 0.23
C THR A 15 7.76 -17.96 0.42
N PHE A 16 8.26 -16.75 0.67
CA PHE A 16 9.70 -16.51 0.75
C PHE A 16 10.33 -16.75 2.14
N LEU A 17 9.58 -16.64 3.24
CA LEU A 17 10.13 -16.81 4.59
C LEU A 17 9.90 -18.22 5.15
N PHE A 18 8.79 -18.86 4.79
CA PHE A 18 8.32 -20.10 5.41
C PHE A 18 8.03 -21.22 4.39
N GLY A 19 8.26 -20.97 3.10
CA GLY A 19 8.00 -21.92 2.03
C GLY A 19 8.79 -23.23 2.21
N PRO A 20 8.19 -24.40 1.92
CA PRO A 20 8.79 -25.72 2.15
C PRO A 20 9.97 -26.03 1.21
N THR A 21 10.08 -25.31 0.09
CA THR A 21 11.21 -25.37 -0.83
C THR A 21 11.84 -23.99 -0.94
N PRO A 22 13.17 -23.87 -0.96
CA PRO A 22 13.80 -22.63 -1.37
C PRO A 22 13.35 -22.32 -2.80
N ASN A 23 12.94 -21.08 -3.08
CA ASN A 23 12.52 -20.63 -4.42
C ASN A 23 13.73 -20.50 -5.38
N ASP A 24 14.58 -21.52 -5.41
CA ASP A 24 15.84 -21.55 -6.15
C ASP A 24 15.63 -21.61 -7.67
N ASP A 25 14.42 -21.92 -8.12
CA ASP A 25 14.04 -22.00 -9.55
C ASP A 25 13.36 -20.74 -10.08
N LEU A 26 13.29 -19.66 -9.29
CA LEU A 26 12.67 -18.43 -9.75
C LEU A 26 13.52 -17.80 -10.86
N THR A 27 13.06 -17.88 -12.10
CA THR A 27 13.72 -17.28 -13.27
C THR A 27 12.91 -16.11 -13.79
N CYS A 28 13.58 -15.04 -14.20
CA CYS A 28 12.93 -13.86 -14.77
C CYS A 28 12.13 -14.21 -16.02
N ALA A 29 10.80 -14.08 -15.98
CA ALA A 29 9.93 -14.37 -17.11
C ALA A 29 10.02 -13.35 -18.27
N ILE A 30 10.68 -12.20 -18.08
CA ILE A 30 10.89 -11.22 -19.17
C ILE A 30 12.06 -11.62 -20.05
N CYS A 31 13.23 -11.93 -19.46
CA CYS A 31 14.44 -12.26 -20.22
C CYS A 31 14.69 -13.77 -20.35
N THR A 32 14.00 -14.59 -19.54
CA THR A 32 14.10 -16.06 -19.46
C THR A 32 15.50 -16.61 -19.20
N GLN A 33 16.45 -15.76 -18.81
CA GLN A 33 17.87 -16.09 -18.65
C GLN A 33 18.36 -15.92 -17.21
N SER A 34 17.86 -14.93 -16.49
CA SER A 34 18.40 -14.57 -15.18
C SER A 34 17.69 -15.33 -14.06
N PRO A 35 18.39 -16.18 -13.29
CA PRO A 35 17.87 -16.68 -12.03
C PRO A 35 17.74 -15.51 -11.04
N LEU A 36 16.67 -15.50 -10.27
CA LEU A 36 16.33 -14.44 -9.35
C LEU A 36 16.66 -14.88 -7.92
N THR A 37 17.51 -14.11 -7.27
CA THR A 37 17.99 -14.42 -5.92
C THR A 37 17.69 -13.26 -4.99
N LEU A 38 17.15 -13.53 -3.81
CA LEU A 38 16.89 -12.50 -2.80
C LEU A 38 18.21 -11.93 -2.25
N PRO A 39 18.54 -10.66 -2.58
CA PRO A 39 19.75 -10.03 -2.08
C PRO A 39 19.58 -9.62 -0.60
N TRP A 40 20.69 -9.37 0.06
CA TRP A 40 20.67 -8.59 1.32
C TRP A 40 20.53 -7.10 0.99
N SER A 41 19.87 -6.35 1.85
CA SER A 41 19.55 -4.93 1.65
C SER A 41 20.78 -4.04 1.46
N ARG A 42 21.91 -4.41 2.06
CA ARG A 42 23.19 -3.70 1.98
C ARG A 42 23.93 -3.94 0.67
N GLU A 43 23.53 -4.93 -0.11
CA GLU A 43 24.15 -5.24 -1.39
C GLU A 43 23.68 -4.26 -2.48
N PRO A 44 24.58 -3.90 -3.41
CA PRO A 44 24.19 -3.09 -4.56
C PRO A 44 23.10 -3.79 -5.38
N SER A 45 22.25 -3.01 -6.01
CA SER A 45 21.20 -3.57 -6.88
C SER A 45 21.82 -4.34 -8.04
N ARG A 46 21.37 -5.57 -8.25
CA ARG A 46 21.74 -6.42 -9.38
C ARG A 46 20.57 -6.62 -10.33
N ASP A 47 20.89 -7.01 -11.56
CA ASP A 47 19.89 -7.32 -12.58
C ASP A 47 19.01 -8.52 -12.18
N SER A 48 19.60 -9.45 -11.43
CA SER A 48 18.99 -10.66 -10.88
C SER A 48 18.15 -10.41 -9.61
N ASP A 49 18.08 -9.17 -9.11
CA ASP A 49 17.26 -8.89 -7.93
C ASP A 49 15.78 -9.04 -8.28
N PRO A 50 14.98 -9.81 -7.52
CA PRO A 50 13.56 -9.94 -7.79
C PRO A 50 12.80 -8.66 -7.42
N SER A 51 11.78 -8.34 -8.20
CA SER A 51 10.79 -7.30 -7.91
C SER A 51 9.38 -7.84 -8.04
N LEU A 52 8.58 -7.59 -7.01
CA LEU A 52 7.19 -8.01 -6.90
C LEU A 52 6.25 -6.88 -7.33
N LEU A 53 5.20 -7.24 -8.06
CA LEU A 53 4.08 -6.38 -8.40
C LEU A 53 2.87 -6.65 -7.50
N PRO A 54 1.91 -5.70 -7.38
CA PRO A 54 0.68 -5.90 -6.61
C PRO A 54 -0.14 -7.12 -7.04
N CYS A 55 -0.04 -7.54 -8.30
CA CYS A 55 -0.73 -8.70 -8.82
C CYS A 55 -0.08 -10.05 -8.44
N GLY A 56 1.02 -10.05 -7.69
CA GLY A 56 1.74 -11.26 -7.28
C GLY A 56 2.84 -11.73 -8.24
N HIS A 57 2.96 -11.15 -9.44
CA HIS A 57 4.02 -11.55 -10.36
C HIS A 57 5.38 -10.95 -9.99
N VAL A 58 6.44 -11.77 -10.10
CA VAL A 58 7.83 -11.43 -9.81
C VAL A 58 8.67 -11.46 -11.08
N PHE A 59 9.54 -10.46 -11.25
CA PHE A 59 10.47 -10.36 -12.37
C PHE A 59 11.82 -9.83 -11.90
N GLY A 60 12.86 -9.95 -12.72
CA GLY A 60 14.13 -9.28 -12.48
C GLY A 60 13.94 -7.76 -12.46
N HIS A 61 14.52 -7.09 -11.47
CA HIS A 61 14.31 -5.67 -11.18
C HIS A 61 14.62 -4.81 -12.40
N ARG A 62 15.79 -5.01 -13.02
CA ARG A 62 16.19 -4.23 -14.20
C ARG A 62 15.28 -4.50 -15.40
N CYS A 63 14.95 -5.76 -15.68
CA CYS A 63 14.05 -6.13 -16.78
C CYS A 63 12.69 -5.45 -16.63
N LEU A 64 12.13 -5.47 -15.42
CA LEU A 64 10.85 -4.84 -15.12
C LEU A 64 10.93 -3.30 -15.19
N GLN A 65 12.01 -2.68 -14.71
CA GLN A 65 12.22 -1.24 -14.85
C GLN A 65 12.28 -0.81 -16.32
N ILE A 66 12.94 -1.59 -17.18
CA ILE A 66 12.98 -1.32 -18.62
C ILE A 66 11.58 -1.44 -19.23
N TRP A 67 10.84 -2.51 -18.93
CA TRP A 67 9.48 -2.71 -19.40
C TRP A 67 8.56 -1.53 -19.06
N LEU A 68 8.66 -1.02 -17.82
CA LEU A 68 7.81 0.05 -17.31
C LEU A 68 8.17 1.45 -17.84
N LYS A 69 9.20 1.59 -18.66
CA LYS A 69 9.48 2.86 -19.36
C LYS A 69 8.43 3.16 -20.42
N THR A 70 7.87 2.12 -21.05
CA THR A 70 6.92 2.25 -22.17
C THR A 70 5.59 1.56 -21.92
N ASN A 71 5.47 0.81 -20.82
CA ASN A 71 4.25 0.11 -20.43
C ASN A 71 3.85 0.49 -19.01
N ASP A 72 2.56 0.41 -18.70
CA ASP A 72 2.02 0.60 -17.35
C ASP A 72 1.23 -0.62 -16.88
N THR A 73 1.58 -1.81 -17.39
CA THR A 73 0.93 -3.07 -17.04
C THR A 73 1.93 -4.17 -16.72
N CYS A 74 1.50 -5.15 -15.92
CA CYS A 74 2.26 -6.37 -15.67
C CYS A 74 2.54 -7.12 -16.99
N PRO A 75 3.80 -7.53 -17.26
CA PRO A 75 4.16 -8.30 -18.45
C PRO A 75 3.38 -9.62 -18.60
N ALA A 76 2.99 -10.25 -17.49
CA ALA A 76 2.33 -11.56 -17.48
C ALA A 76 0.80 -11.46 -17.54
N CYS A 77 0.18 -10.73 -16.62
CA CYS A 77 -1.29 -10.71 -16.47
C CYS A 77 -1.96 -9.40 -16.88
N ARG A 78 -1.19 -8.43 -17.42
CA ARG A 78 -1.69 -7.09 -17.82
C ARG A 78 -2.31 -6.24 -16.70
N PHE A 79 -2.18 -6.64 -15.42
CA PHE A 79 -2.60 -5.83 -14.28
C PHE A 79 -2.04 -4.41 -14.38
N ARG A 80 -2.89 -3.38 -14.23
CA ARG A 80 -2.51 -1.99 -14.39
C ARG A 80 -1.70 -1.47 -13.20
N LEU A 81 -0.58 -0.82 -13.47
CA LEU A 81 0.39 -0.33 -12.49
C LEU A 81 0.32 1.19 -12.36
N ARG A 82 -0.88 1.73 -12.17
CA ARG A 82 -1.12 3.16 -11.90
C ARG A 82 -2.19 3.33 -10.85
N TYR A 83 -2.01 4.34 -10.00
CA TYR A 83 -3.03 4.77 -9.05
C TYR A 83 -4.22 5.41 -9.78
N ASP A 84 -5.45 5.13 -9.33
CA ASP A 84 -6.64 5.54 -10.07
C ASP A 84 -6.97 7.03 -9.98
N LEU A 85 -6.72 7.70 -8.87
CA LEU A 85 -6.99 9.14 -8.76
C LEU A 85 -5.81 9.97 -9.24
N CYS A 86 -4.60 9.69 -8.75
CA CYS A 86 -3.43 10.54 -9.08
C CYS A 86 -2.69 10.12 -10.36
N LYS A 87 -3.04 8.98 -10.98
CA LYS A 87 -2.45 8.43 -12.23
C LYS A 87 -0.93 8.20 -12.23
N HIS A 88 -0.23 8.48 -11.14
CA HIS A 88 1.17 8.14 -10.94
C HIS A 88 1.42 6.63 -11.10
N PRO A 89 2.62 6.23 -11.58
CA PRO A 89 2.97 4.82 -11.68
C PRO A 89 3.16 4.19 -10.31
N ILE A 90 2.66 2.95 -10.16
CA ILE A 90 2.95 2.10 -9.01
C ILE A 90 4.35 1.54 -9.19
N ARG A 91 5.21 1.77 -8.20
CA ARG A 91 6.59 1.29 -8.26
C ARG A 91 6.64 -0.19 -7.89
N PRO A 92 7.28 -1.05 -8.71
CA PRO A 92 7.56 -2.41 -8.30
C PRO A 92 8.37 -2.44 -7.01
N ARG A 93 8.05 -3.39 -6.13
CA ARG A 93 8.77 -3.55 -4.89
C ARG A 93 9.95 -4.50 -5.11
N ARG A 94 11.17 -3.95 -5.12
CA ARG A 94 12.39 -4.77 -5.04
C ARG A 94 12.34 -5.59 -3.74
N LEU A 95 12.51 -6.89 -3.86
CA LEU A 95 12.54 -7.79 -2.72
C LEU A 95 13.99 -7.92 -2.22
N THR A 96 14.16 -7.89 -0.91
CA THR A 96 15.41 -8.21 -0.21
C THR A 96 15.07 -9.09 0.98
N ARG A 97 16.04 -9.84 1.51
CA ARG A 97 15.82 -10.73 2.66
C ARG A 97 15.18 -10.02 3.85
N GLU A 98 15.64 -8.82 4.18
CA GLU A 98 15.14 -8.00 5.28
C GLU A 98 13.85 -7.26 4.93
N GLY A 99 13.64 -6.97 3.64
CA GLY A 99 12.47 -6.26 3.15
C GLY A 99 11.21 -7.12 3.06
N LEU A 100 11.32 -8.44 3.09
CA LEU A 100 10.19 -9.39 2.97
C LEU A 100 9.10 -9.14 4.02
N LEU A 101 9.49 -8.87 5.27
CA LEU A 101 8.53 -8.57 6.35
C LEU A 101 7.72 -7.29 6.10
N LEU A 102 8.25 -6.37 5.30
CA LEU A 102 7.63 -5.09 4.96
C LEU A 102 6.85 -5.14 3.64
N VAL A 103 6.81 -6.29 2.96
CA VAL A 103 6.01 -6.46 1.74
C VAL A 103 4.53 -6.38 2.10
N PRO A 104 3.72 -5.50 1.48
CA PRO A 104 2.27 -5.52 1.67
C PRO A 104 1.69 -6.81 1.05
N PRO A 105 0.54 -7.30 1.56
CA PRO A 105 -0.17 -8.41 0.91
C PRO A 105 -0.41 -8.08 -0.57
N THR A 106 -0.24 -9.05 -1.46
CA THR A 106 -0.60 -8.83 -2.88
C THR A 106 -2.12 -8.75 -3.01
N VAL A 107 -2.63 -8.25 -4.14
CA VAL A 107 -4.07 -8.22 -4.40
C VAL A 107 -4.71 -9.62 -4.29
N PRO A 108 -4.12 -10.68 -4.87
CA PRO A 108 -4.59 -12.06 -4.63
C PRO A 108 -4.56 -12.52 -3.16
N ASP A 109 -3.64 -12.00 -2.34
CA ASP A 109 -3.50 -12.29 -0.91
C ASP A 109 -4.31 -11.31 -0.02
N GLY A 110 -5.38 -10.74 -0.57
CA GLY A 110 -6.28 -9.83 0.15
C GLY A 110 -5.75 -8.41 0.35
N GLY A 111 -4.63 -8.06 -0.27
CA GLY A 111 -4.13 -6.69 -0.33
C GLY A 111 -4.91 -5.82 -1.31
N ALA A 112 -4.64 -4.51 -1.27
CA ALA A 112 -5.23 -3.55 -2.18
C ALA A 112 -4.19 -2.56 -2.70
N VAL A 113 -4.45 -2.01 -3.88
CA VAL A 113 -3.76 -0.83 -4.38
C VAL A 113 -4.59 0.38 -3.98
N GLY A 114 -3.96 1.39 -3.39
CA GLY A 114 -4.69 2.61 -3.03
C GLY A 114 -5.16 3.41 -4.24
N ASP A 115 -6.07 4.35 -4.03
CA ASP A 115 -6.52 5.26 -5.09
C ASP A 115 -5.44 6.32 -5.43
N GLN A 116 -4.59 6.64 -4.47
CA GLN A 116 -3.51 7.62 -4.60
C GLN A 116 -2.18 7.04 -4.12
N CYS A 117 -1.08 7.53 -4.70
CA CYS A 117 0.24 7.25 -4.16
C CYS A 117 0.41 7.92 -2.78
N GLY A 118 1.30 7.39 -1.93
CA GLY A 118 1.47 7.90 -0.57
C GLY A 118 1.74 9.42 -0.47
N ARG A 119 2.41 10.02 -1.47
CA ARG A 119 2.60 11.48 -1.50
C ARG A 119 1.31 12.25 -1.80
N CYS A 120 0.52 11.77 -2.76
CA CYS A 120 -0.75 12.40 -3.11
C CYS A 120 -1.80 12.20 -2.02
N GLN A 121 -1.85 11.00 -1.43
CA GLN A 121 -2.70 10.71 -0.27
C GLN A 121 -2.38 11.65 0.89
N ALA A 122 -1.10 11.78 1.28
CA ALA A 122 -0.72 12.69 2.36
C ALA A 122 -1.13 14.15 2.10
N ARG A 123 -1.11 14.60 0.83
CA ARG A 123 -1.59 15.95 0.47
C ARG A 123 -3.10 16.06 0.58
N THR A 124 -3.84 15.05 0.12
CA THR A 124 -5.30 14.97 0.29
C THR A 124 -5.65 15.00 1.77
N ASP A 125 -4.99 14.17 2.58
CA ASP A 125 -5.21 14.05 4.02
C ASP A 125 -4.96 15.38 4.73
N GLN A 126 -3.90 16.12 4.35
CA GLN A 126 -3.65 17.46 4.88
C GLN A 126 -4.80 18.44 4.60
N ILE A 127 -5.34 18.42 3.38
CA ILE A 127 -6.48 19.28 3.00
C ILE A 127 -7.71 18.87 3.79
N VAL A 128 -8.00 17.57 3.89
CA VAL A 128 -9.15 17.06 4.65
C VAL A 128 -9.03 17.43 6.13
N ILE A 129 -7.84 17.29 6.72
CA ILE A 129 -7.60 17.67 8.11
C ILE A 129 -7.87 19.15 8.31
N PHE A 130 -7.35 20.00 7.43
CA PHE A 130 -7.44 21.46 7.60
C PHE A 130 -8.83 22.02 7.27
N GLU A 131 -9.43 21.60 6.15
CA GLU A 131 -10.68 22.18 5.64
C GLU A 131 -11.94 21.51 6.22
N LEU A 132 -11.84 20.25 6.69
CA LEU A 132 -13.00 19.50 7.17
C LEU A 132 -12.88 19.14 8.66
N CYS A 133 -11.78 18.51 9.09
CA CYS A 133 -11.67 18.04 10.46
C CYS A 133 -11.41 19.17 11.47
N ALA A 134 -10.56 20.14 11.14
CA ALA A 134 -10.17 21.21 12.05
C ALA A 134 -11.35 22.10 12.47
N PRO A 135 -12.26 22.54 11.56
CA PRO A 135 -13.44 23.32 11.97
C PRO A 135 -14.39 22.55 12.89
N LEU A 136 -14.57 21.24 12.63
CA LEU A 136 -15.37 20.37 13.50
C LEU A 136 -14.72 20.17 14.88
N ALA A 137 -13.39 20.05 14.91
CA ALA A 137 -12.62 19.96 16.15
C ALA A 137 -12.68 21.25 16.96
N GLU A 138 -12.51 22.42 16.32
CA GLU A 138 -12.66 23.73 16.95
C GLU A 138 -14.02 23.84 17.64
N ARG A 139 -15.10 23.49 16.92
CA ARG A 139 -16.44 23.49 17.49
C ARG A 139 -16.59 22.58 18.72
N TYR A 140 -15.99 21.39 18.66
CA TYR A 140 -15.97 20.48 19.81
C TYR A 140 -15.22 21.09 21.00
N TYR A 141 -14.05 21.70 20.78
CA TYR A 141 -13.24 22.29 21.84
C TYR A 141 -13.90 23.53 22.46
N GLU A 142 -14.55 24.40 21.67
CA GLU A 142 -15.36 25.52 22.19
C GLU A 142 -16.45 25.04 23.17
N LEU A 143 -17.18 24.00 22.77
CA LEU A 143 -18.24 23.42 23.58
C LEU A 143 -17.69 22.72 24.82
N ARG A 144 -16.53 22.07 24.71
CA ARG A 144 -15.83 21.47 25.85
C ARG A 144 -15.44 22.53 26.88
N THR A 145 -14.79 23.61 26.46
CA THR A 145 -14.42 24.72 27.35
C THR A 145 -15.65 25.38 27.98
N THR A 146 -16.75 25.51 27.24
CA THR A 146 -18.01 26.01 27.80
C THR A 146 -18.56 25.10 28.89
N HIS A 147 -18.62 23.78 28.63
CA HIS A 147 -19.08 22.80 29.60
C HIS A 147 -18.17 22.74 30.84
N GLU A 148 -16.84 22.77 30.67
CA GLU A 148 -15.87 22.83 31.78
C GLU A 148 -16.12 24.04 32.69
N ARG A 149 -16.53 25.18 32.13
CA ARG A 149 -16.84 26.39 32.88
C ARG A 149 -18.22 26.36 33.56
N THR A 150 -19.24 25.82 32.90
CA THR A 150 -20.63 25.89 33.38
C THR A 150 -21.09 24.67 34.16
N GLY A 151 -20.48 23.50 33.93
CA GLY A 151 -20.95 22.20 34.43
C GLY A 151 -22.33 21.78 33.90
N SER A 152 -22.88 22.51 32.91
CA SER A 152 -24.26 22.32 32.47
C SER A 152 -24.44 21.05 31.63
N GLU A 153 -25.50 20.31 31.91
CA GLU A 153 -25.92 19.12 31.16
C GLU A 153 -26.33 19.45 29.71
N ALA A 154 -26.89 20.65 29.50
CA ALA A 154 -27.21 21.13 28.15
C ALA A 154 -25.94 21.35 27.30
N ASP A 155 -24.89 21.88 27.92
CA ASP A 155 -23.60 22.10 27.24
C ASP A 155 -22.88 20.76 27.01
N ARG A 156 -22.98 19.82 27.96
CA ARG A 156 -22.51 18.43 27.79
C ARG A 156 -23.14 17.76 26.57
N THR A 157 -24.46 17.89 26.42
CA THR A 157 -25.21 17.30 25.30
C THR A 157 -24.73 17.85 23.96
N LYS A 158 -24.52 19.17 23.85
CA LYS A 158 -23.96 19.80 22.64
C LYS A 158 -22.56 19.32 22.34
N MET A 159 -21.68 19.24 23.35
CA MET A 159 -20.31 18.76 23.21
C MET A 159 -20.27 17.31 22.68
N VAL A 160 -21.07 16.41 23.28
CA VAL A 160 -21.16 15.00 22.84
C VAL A 160 -21.66 14.91 21.40
N TYR A 161 -22.66 15.72 21.04
CA TYR A 161 -23.15 15.78 19.66
C TYR A 161 -22.06 16.23 18.68
N ALA A 162 -21.33 17.31 18.99
CA ALA A 162 -20.24 17.80 18.14
C ALA A 162 -19.11 16.76 18.00
N LYS A 163 -18.75 16.08 19.09
CA LYS A 163 -17.81 14.95 19.05
C LYS A 163 -18.29 13.86 18.10
N GLY A 164 -19.56 13.48 18.19
CA GLY A 164 -20.16 12.46 17.33
C GLY A 164 -20.13 12.83 15.85
N GLN A 165 -20.31 14.12 15.51
CA GLN A 165 -20.16 14.60 14.12
C GLN A 165 -18.71 14.43 13.63
N LEU A 166 -17.73 14.84 14.43
CA LEU A 166 -16.31 14.71 14.10
C LEU A 166 -15.91 13.22 13.97
N ASP A 167 -16.32 12.38 14.91
CA ASP A 167 -16.04 10.93 14.89
C ASP A 167 -16.60 10.29 13.61
N LYS A 168 -17.84 10.63 13.24
CA LYS A 168 -18.49 10.11 12.02
C LYS A 168 -17.71 10.48 10.77
N VAL A 169 -17.23 11.73 10.68
CA VAL A 169 -16.40 12.18 9.55
C VAL A 169 -15.06 11.43 9.54
N MET A 170 -14.36 11.35 10.67
CA MET A 170 -13.09 10.64 10.76
C MET A 170 -13.21 9.16 10.39
N GLN A 171 -14.27 8.48 10.84
CA GLN A 171 -14.54 7.08 10.49
C GLN A 171 -14.77 6.89 8.99
N ALA A 172 -15.44 7.83 8.32
CA ALA A 172 -15.67 7.77 6.88
C ALA A 172 -14.37 8.00 6.07
N LEU A 173 -13.34 8.59 6.67
CA LEU A 173 -12.05 8.89 6.02
C LEU A 173 -11.02 7.77 6.16
N VAL A 174 -11.21 6.81 7.07
CA VAL A 174 -10.28 5.68 7.24
C VAL A 174 -10.62 4.61 6.19
N PRO A 175 -9.77 4.37 5.17
CA PRO A 175 -10.04 3.30 4.23
C PRO A 175 -9.97 1.94 4.94
N PRO A 176 -10.83 0.98 4.56
CA PRO A 176 -10.75 -0.38 5.09
C PRO A 176 -9.46 -1.07 4.62
N GLY A 177 -8.64 -1.53 5.57
CA GLY A 177 -7.48 -2.38 5.33
C GLY A 177 -6.13 -1.69 5.54
N GLU A 178 -5.32 -2.25 6.42
CA GLU A 178 -3.94 -1.82 6.64
C GLU A 178 -3.00 -2.37 5.56
N ARG A 179 -2.14 -1.50 5.02
CA ARG A 179 -1.02 -1.77 4.09
C ARG A 179 -1.41 -1.99 2.63
N GLN A 180 -1.71 -0.89 1.96
CA GLN A 180 -1.91 -0.81 0.51
C GLN A 180 -0.59 -0.68 -0.26
N TRP A 181 -0.62 -1.04 -1.55
CA TRP A 181 0.46 -0.82 -2.53
C TRP A 181 0.51 0.63 -3.04
#